data_AF-A0A5C5UI11-F1
#
_entry.id   AF-A0A5C5UI11-F1
#
_cell.length_a   1.000
_cell.length_b   1.000
_cell.length_c   1.000
_cell.angle_alpha   90.00
_cell.angle_beta   90.00
_cell.angle_gamma   90.00
#
_symmetry.space_group_name_H-M   'P 1'
#
loop_
_entity.id
_entity.type
_entity.pdbx_description
1 polymer ?
#
loop_
_entity_poly.entity_id
_entity_poly.type
_entity_poly.pdbx_seq_one_letter_code
_entity_poly.pdbx_strand_id
1 'polypeptide(L)'
;MSNNSYLFAVEPLADPTGSQRHRLVAQQAYDSPLLFLLLCSVSPTQVPTRVFPNESGTESIAILADFAAGLARANEFMQACLNLNQQHQVIPPAELEAMVAQVRNILHHPDLARCTHFLLEAGEILFMVCADGNQAARRLLIQAQQSPERATERLRTIFLEPYTPPTSEDTNDDGFYIPDFDRMSDAEYFEFIREDFEDADALRPPPEKLENLGFRAFNSPAHLDDFDYKS
;
A
#
# COMPACT_ATOMS: atom_id res chain seq x y z
N MET A 1 -13.13 -14.54 -5.47
CA MET A 1 -11.78 -13.98 -5.32
C MET A 1 -11.93 -12.68 -4.56
N SER A 2 -11.19 -12.52 -3.48
CA SER A 2 -11.34 -11.37 -2.56
C SER A 2 -10.22 -10.39 -2.88
N ASN A 3 -10.51 -9.37 -3.68
CA ASN A 3 -9.56 -8.37 -4.19
C ASN A 3 -8.82 -7.68 -3.04
N ASN A 4 -7.71 -8.26 -2.56
CA ASN A 4 -7.03 -7.80 -1.37
C ASN A 4 -5.52 -7.72 -1.61
N SER A 5 -4.89 -6.78 -0.93
CA SER A 5 -3.45 -6.79 -0.68
C SER A 5 -3.17 -7.43 0.68
N TYR A 6 -2.14 -8.27 0.73
CA TYR A 6 -1.69 -8.93 1.94
C TYR A 6 -0.24 -8.55 2.21
N LEU A 7 0.04 -8.15 3.45
CA LEU A 7 1.38 -7.88 3.92
C LEU A 7 1.78 -9.01 4.88
N PHE A 8 2.86 -9.71 4.54
CA PHE A 8 3.46 -10.74 5.38
C PHE A 8 4.82 -10.32 5.91
N ALA A 9 5.18 -10.85 7.08
CA ALA A 9 6.55 -10.89 7.58
C ALA A 9 7.11 -12.31 7.40
N VAL A 10 8.34 -12.41 6.88
CA VAL A 10 8.95 -13.68 6.49
C VAL A 10 10.10 -14.02 7.43
N GLU A 11 9.98 -15.15 8.10
CA GLU A 11 11.01 -15.76 8.95
C GLU A 11 11.68 -16.92 8.20
N PRO A 12 13.01 -16.88 7.96
CA PRO A 12 13.73 -18.02 7.40
C PRO A 12 13.84 -19.13 8.46
N LEU A 13 13.49 -20.35 8.10
CA LEU A 13 13.64 -21.52 8.96
C LEU A 13 15.03 -22.14 8.75
N ALA A 14 15.66 -22.61 9.83
CA ALA A 14 17.02 -23.16 9.80
C ALA A 14 17.09 -24.59 9.22
N ASP A 15 16.10 -25.00 8.43
CA ASP A 15 16.02 -26.36 7.89
C ASP A 15 16.82 -26.50 6.58
N PRO A 16 17.23 -27.74 6.22
CA PRO A 16 18.04 -27.98 5.02
C PRO A 16 17.30 -27.68 3.72
N THR A 17 15.98 -27.52 3.78
CA THR A 17 15.11 -27.25 2.63
C THR A 17 14.98 -25.76 2.32
N GLY A 18 15.48 -24.89 3.21
CA GLY A 18 15.38 -23.43 3.03
C GLY A 18 13.95 -22.92 3.20
N SER A 19 13.16 -23.60 4.03
CA SER A 19 11.76 -23.25 4.24
C SER A 19 11.62 -21.86 4.86
N GLN A 20 10.48 -21.24 4.61
CA GLN A 20 10.16 -19.92 5.13
C GLN A 20 8.81 -19.98 5.83
N ARG A 21 8.70 -19.27 6.95
CA ARG A 21 7.44 -19.06 7.65
C ARG A 21 6.93 -17.67 7.35
N HIS A 22 5.66 -17.58 6.95
CA HIS A 22 5.01 -16.35 6.55
C HIS A 22 3.94 -16.00 7.58
N ARG A 23 4.05 -14.81 8.16
CA ARG A 23 3.13 -14.31 9.19
C ARG A 23 2.33 -13.17 8.59
N LEU A 24 1.01 -13.30 8.55
CA LEU A 24 0.16 -12.20 8.08
C LEU A 24 0.24 -11.04 9.08
N VAL A 25 0.66 -9.88 8.59
CA VAL A 25 0.80 -8.65 9.39
C VAL A 25 -0.45 -7.79 9.25
N ALA A 26 -0.92 -7.62 8.02
CA ALA A 26 -2.09 -6.82 7.71
C ALA A 26 -2.67 -7.20 6.35
N GLN A 27 -3.95 -6.89 6.15
CA GLN A 27 -4.68 -7.13 4.92
C GLN A 27 -5.57 -5.92 4.63
N GLN A 28 -5.66 -5.55 3.36
CA GLN A 28 -6.49 -4.43 2.92
C GLN A 28 -7.24 -4.82 1.64
N ALA A 29 -8.53 -4.48 1.59
CA ALA A 29 -9.35 -4.75 0.41
C ALA A 29 -9.25 -3.61 -0.60
N TYR A 30 -9.31 -3.98 -1.88
CA TYR A 30 -9.44 -3.12 -3.06
C TYR A 30 -8.25 -2.19 -3.38
N ASP A 31 -7.25 -2.06 -2.51
CA ASP A 31 -6.03 -1.32 -2.80
C ASP A 31 -4.79 -1.85 -2.03
N SER A 32 -3.62 -1.30 -2.39
CA SER A 32 -2.37 -1.46 -1.64
C SER A 32 -2.09 -0.16 -0.89
N PRO A 33 -2.25 -0.14 0.45
CA PRO A 33 -2.12 1.10 1.20
C PRO A 33 -0.67 1.57 1.25
N LEU A 34 -0.48 2.89 1.34
CA LEU A 34 0.85 3.51 1.31
C LEU A 34 1.80 2.96 2.38
N LEU A 35 1.28 2.64 3.56
CA LEU A 35 2.08 2.07 4.64
C LEU A 35 2.64 0.69 4.30
N PHE A 36 1.94 -0.15 3.53
CA PHE A 36 2.48 -1.42 3.04
C PHE A 36 3.63 -1.18 2.06
N LEU A 37 3.42 -0.24 1.13
CA LEU A 37 4.45 0.14 0.15
C LEU A 37 5.70 0.72 0.82
N LEU A 38 5.53 1.52 1.89
CA LEU A 38 6.64 2.06 2.69
C LEU A 38 7.44 0.97 3.39
N LEU A 39 6.76 0.00 4.02
CA LEU A 39 7.39 -1.16 4.64
C LEU A 39 8.17 -1.98 3.61
N CYS A 40 7.73 -1.99 2.35
CA CYS A 40 8.41 -2.65 1.24
C CYS A 40 9.30 -1.73 0.38
N SER A 41 9.62 -0.52 0.84
CA SER A 41 10.30 0.49 -0.02
C SER A 41 11.82 0.34 -0.11
N VAL A 42 12.45 -0.41 0.80
CA VAL A 42 13.92 -0.53 0.86
C VAL A 42 14.39 -1.81 0.18
N SER A 43 15.18 -1.65 -0.87
CA SER A 43 15.68 -2.75 -1.72
C SER A 43 14.60 -3.72 -2.20
N PRO A 44 13.45 -3.23 -2.71
CA PRO A 44 12.37 -4.12 -3.15
C PRO A 44 12.83 -5.00 -4.30
N THR A 45 12.55 -6.28 -4.21
CA THR A 45 12.83 -7.28 -5.24
C THR A 45 11.55 -7.99 -5.62
N GLN A 46 11.30 -8.14 -6.91
CA GLN A 46 10.17 -8.91 -7.41
C GLN A 46 10.40 -10.39 -7.18
N VAL A 47 9.37 -11.07 -6.66
CA VAL A 47 9.38 -12.51 -6.43
C VAL A 47 8.07 -13.12 -6.95
N PRO A 48 8.05 -14.43 -7.26
CA PRO A 48 6.81 -15.14 -7.58
C PRO A 48 5.78 -14.95 -6.47
N THR A 49 4.53 -14.71 -6.87
CA THR A 49 3.42 -14.71 -5.92
C THR A 49 3.27 -16.10 -5.31
N ARG A 50 3.03 -16.15 -4.00
CA ARG A 50 2.75 -17.36 -3.22
C ARG A 50 1.26 -17.54 -2.97
N VAL A 51 0.50 -16.46 -3.04
CA VAL A 51 -0.95 -16.46 -2.81
C VAL A 51 -1.73 -16.72 -4.09
N PHE A 52 -1.19 -16.32 -5.26
CA PHE A 52 -1.90 -16.34 -6.54
C PHE A 52 -1.16 -17.10 -7.65
N PRO A 53 -0.82 -18.39 -7.47
CA PRO A 53 -0.23 -19.15 -8.56
C PRO A 53 -1.23 -19.27 -9.71
N ASN A 54 -0.86 -18.75 -10.89
CA ASN A 54 -1.62 -18.98 -12.13
C ASN A 54 -1.25 -20.36 -12.71
N GLU A 55 -2.00 -20.82 -13.72
CA GLU A 55 -1.80 -22.13 -14.36
C GLU A 55 -0.42 -22.27 -15.04
N SER A 56 0.29 -21.17 -15.29
CA SER A 56 1.66 -21.15 -15.82
C SER A 56 2.75 -21.10 -14.75
N GLY A 57 2.39 -20.87 -13.47
CA GLY A 57 3.27 -20.99 -12.31
C GLY A 57 4.41 -19.98 -12.20
N THR A 58 4.47 -18.94 -13.04
CA THR A 58 5.69 -18.13 -13.23
C THR A 58 5.48 -16.63 -13.38
N GLU A 59 4.47 -16.03 -12.77
CA GLU A 59 4.38 -14.56 -12.76
C GLU A 59 4.87 -13.96 -11.42
N SER A 60 5.89 -13.10 -11.52
CA SER A 60 6.57 -12.44 -10.39
C SER A 60 5.75 -11.29 -9.81
N ILE A 61 4.63 -11.55 -9.14
CA ILE A 61 3.68 -10.51 -8.70
C ILE A 61 3.61 -10.38 -7.18
N ALA A 62 4.77 -10.39 -6.55
CA ALA A 62 4.94 -9.98 -5.18
C ALA A 62 6.25 -9.20 -5.02
N ILE A 63 6.34 -8.42 -3.95
CA ILE A 63 7.58 -7.74 -3.58
C ILE A 63 8.09 -8.29 -2.26
N LEU A 64 9.35 -8.70 -2.26
CA LEU A 64 10.13 -8.97 -1.07
C LEU A 64 11.03 -7.77 -0.76
N ALA A 65 11.08 -7.34 0.49
CA ALA A 65 11.89 -6.20 0.93
C ALA A 65 12.46 -6.45 2.33
N ASP A 66 13.49 -5.70 2.71
CA ASP A 66 14.15 -5.85 4.02
C ASP A 66 13.22 -5.46 5.18
N PHE A 67 13.07 -6.36 6.16
CA PHE A 67 12.16 -6.14 7.29
C PHE A 67 12.62 -5.00 8.20
N ALA A 68 13.89 -5.00 8.61
CA ALA A 68 14.40 -4.03 9.57
C ALA A 68 14.43 -2.61 8.99
N ALA A 69 14.86 -2.47 7.74
CA ALA A 69 14.90 -1.20 7.03
C ALA A 69 13.49 -0.70 6.68
N GLY A 70 12.58 -1.61 6.29
CA GLY A 70 11.17 -1.30 6.10
C GLY A 70 10.52 -0.77 7.38
N LEU A 71 10.78 -1.43 8.51
CA LEU A 71 10.28 -1.03 9.83
C LEU A 71 10.82 0.34 10.25
N ALA A 72 12.10 0.61 10.00
CA ALA A 72 12.69 1.93 10.25
C ALA A 72 11.97 3.02 9.43
N ARG A 73 11.69 2.78 8.14
CA ARG A 73 10.96 3.71 7.27
C ARG A 73 9.54 3.98 7.77
N ALA A 74 8.81 2.95 8.17
CA ALA A 74 7.46 3.10 8.71
C ALA A 74 7.47 3.88 10.03
N ASN A 75 8.48 3.65 10.88
CA ASN A 75 8.65 4.40 12.13
C ASN A 75 8.96 5.88 11.89
N GLU A 76 9.81 6.21 10.92
CA GLU A 76 10.08 7.59 10.49
C GLU A 76 8.78 8.28 10.04
N PHE A 77 7.99 7.60 9.20
CA PHE A 77 6.71 8.10 8.72
C PHE A 77 5.72 8.37 9.86
N MET A 78 5.52 7.40 10.76
CA MET A 78 4.64 7.58 11.93
C MET A 78 5.12 8.70 12.85
N GLN A 79 6.44 8.87 13.01
CA GLN A 79 6.99 9.97 13.80
C GLN A 79 6.76 11.32 13.13
N ALA A 80 6.86 11.39 11.80
CA ALA A 80 6.54 12.59 11.04
C ALA A 80 5.06 12.99 11.21
N CYS A 81 4.13 12.02 11.20
CA CYS A 81 2.71 12.28 11.50
C CYS A 81 2.53 12.94 12.87
N LEU A 82 3.16 12.38 13.92
CA LEU A 82 3.06 12.92 15.28
C LEU A 82 3.62 14.34 15.37
N ASN A 83 4.80 14.57 14.77
CA ASN A 83 5.47 15.87 14.81
C ASN A 83 4.66 16.95 14.07
N LEU A 84 4.14 16.64 12.89
CA LEU A 84 3.30 17.56 12.12
C LEU A 84 1.99 17.84 12.86
N ASN A 85 1.36 16.82 13.44
CA ASN A 85 0.12 17.03 14.19
C ASN A 85 0.32 17.86 15.45
N GLN A 86 1.49 17.79 16.10
CA GLN A 86 1.82 18.66 17.23
C GLN A 86 1.86 20.15 16.82
N GLN A 87 2.26 20.43 15.58
CA GLN A 87 2.37 21.79 15.05
C GLN A 87 1.03 22.32 14.51
N HIS A 88 0.25 21.46 13.85
CA HIS A 88 -0.93 21.88 13.07
C HIS A 88 -2.27 21.46 13.68
N GLN A 89 -2.27 20.51 14.63
CA GLN A 89 -3.45 20.06 15.38
C GLN A 89 -4.64 19.65 14.49
N VAL A 90 -4.35 19.03 13.35
CA VAL A 90 -5.36 18.59 12.36
C VAL A 90 -6.19 17.43 12.89
N ILE A 91 -5.57 16.54 13.67
CA ILE A 91 -6.19 15.34 14.24
C ILE A 91 -6.14 15.46 15.77
N PRO A 92 -7.18 15.06 16.51
CA PRO A 92 -7.10 14.98 17.98
C PRO A 92 -5.87 14.19 18.42
N PRO A 93 -4.99 14.73 19.29
CA PRO A 93 -3.72 14.08 19.64
C PRO A 93 -3.88 12.64 20.15
N ALA A 94 -4.86 12.41 21.03
CA ALA A 94 -5.14 11.08 21.58
C ALA A 94 -5.58 10.07 20.50
N GLU A 95 -6.29 10.52 19.47
CA GLU A 95 -6.72 9.67 18.35
C GLU A 95 -5.50 9.25 17.50
N LEU A 96 -4.66 10.21 17.13
CA LEU A 96 -3.44 9.93 16.36
C LEU A 96 -2.47 9.03 17.14
N GLU A 97 -2.26 9.30 18.42
CA GLU A 97 -1.41 8.49 19.29
C GLU A 97 -1.92 7.05 19.38
N ALA A 98 -3.23 6.84 19.49
CA ALA A 98 -3.82 5.50 19.51
C ALA A 98 -3.59 4.76 18.18
N MET A 99 -3.83 5.42 17.03
CA MET A 99 -3.59 4.84 15.71
C MET A 99 -2.11 4.45 15.52
N VAL A 100 -1.18 5.33 15.88
CA VAL A 100 0.26 5.06 15.76
C VAL A 100 0.69 3.95 16.72
N ALA A 101 0.22 3.97 17.97
CA ALA A 101 0.53 2.94 18.95
C ALA A 101 0.08 1.56 18.48
N GLN A 102 -1.11 1.47 17.88
CA GLN A 102 -1.63 0.23 17.34
C GLN A 102 -0.76 -0.35 16.24
N VAL A 103 -0.41 0.45 15.23
CA VAL A 103 0.49 0.02 14.15
C VAL A 103 1.83 -0.43 14.73
N ARG A 104 2.41 0.34 15.64
CA ARG A 104 3.69 0.00 16.29
C ARG A 104 3.60 -1.32 17.07
N ASN A 105 2.52 -1.56 17.81
CA ASN A 105 2.34 -2.78 18.59
C ASN A 105 2.32 -4.03 17.71
N ILE A 106 1.70 -3.96 16.54
CA ILE A 106 1.68 -5.07 15.59
C ILE A 106 3.06 -5.27 14.96
N LEU A 107 3.68 -4.20 14.44
CA LEU A 107 4.96 -4.29 13.75
C LEU A 107 6.14 -4.68 14.67
N HIS A 108 6.04 -4.42 15.98
CA HIS A 108 7.04 -4.82 16.97
C HIS A 108 6.58 -6.01 17.82
N HIS A 109 5.59 -6.77 17.36
CA HIS A 109 5.15 -7.97 18.07
C HIS A 109 6.34 -8.95 18.23
N PRO A 110 6.55 -9.57 19.40
CA PRO A 110 7.70 -10.45 19.64
C PRO A 110 7.86 -11.59 18.62
N ASP A 111 6.75 -12.09 18.07
CA ASP A 111 6.76 -13.16 17.07
C ASP A 111 7.37 -12.73 15.72
N LEU A 112 7.50 -11.43 15.48
CA LEU A 112 8.16 -10.87 14.29
C LEU A 112 9.66 -10.64 14.49
N ALA A 113 10.20 -10.84 15.70
CA ALA A 113 11.60 -10.52 16.02
C ALA A 113 12.62 -11.33 15.20
N ARG A 114 12.21 -12.46 14.63
CA ARG A 114 13.05 -13.33 13.79
C ARG A 114 12.84 -13.13 12.29
N CYS A 115 11.90 -12.27 11.89
CA CYS A 115 11.61 -11.99 10.50
C CYS A 115 12.73 -11.17 9.86
N THR A 116 13.05 -11.49 8.61
CA THR A 116 14.13 -10.83 7.85
C THR A 116 13.59 -10.03 6.67
N HIS A 117 12.39 -10.36 6.19
CA HIS A 117 11.78 -9.66 5.07
C HIS A 117 10.30 -9.34 5.32
N PHE A 118 9.82 -8.29 4.64
CA PHE A 118 8.41 -8.13 4.32
C PHE A 118 8.12 -8.74 2.94
N LEU A 119 6.95 -9.34 2.78
CA LEU A 119 6.42 -9.80 1.50
C LEU A 119 5.05 -9.15 1.26
N LEU A 120 4.94 -8.37 0.19
CA LEU A 120 3.69 -7.75 -0.24
C LEU A 120 3.09 -8.52 -1.43
N GLU A 121 1.91 -9.07 -1.21
CA GLU A 121 1.10 -9.79 -2.19
C GLU A 121 -0.08 -8.92 -2.60
N ALA A 122 -0.01 -8.31 -3.79
CA ALA A 122 -1.02 -7.40 -4.32
C ALA A 122 -1.49 -7.79 -5.74
N GLY A 123 -1.20 -9.02 -6.16
CA GLY A 123 -1.41 -9.46 -7.54
C GLY A 123 -2.85 -9.36 -8.02
N GLU A 124 -3.83 -9.79 -7.22
CA GLU A 124 -5.26 -9.71 -7.58
C GLU A 124 -5.71 -8.29 -7.93
N ILE A 125 -5.26 -7.29 -7.17
CA ILE A 125 -5.61 -5.88 -7.41
C ILE A 125 -4.98 -5.39 -8.71
N LEU A 126 -3.71 -5.74 -8.94
CA LEU A 126 -2.98 -5.26 -10.10
C LEU A 126 -3.46 -5.91 -11.40
N PHE A 127 -3.88 -7.18 -11.37
CA PHE A 127 -4.48 -7.84 -12.52
C PHE A 127 -5.80 -7.22 -12.97
N MET A 128 -6.52 -6.50 -12.10
CA MET A 128 -7.72 -5.77 -12.51
C MET A 128 -7.41 -4.56 -13.40
N VAL A 129 -6.18 -4.06 -13.36
CA VAL A 129 -5.78 -2.78 -13.99
C VAL A 129 -4.58 -2.92 -14.92
N CYS A 130 -4.01 -4.12 -15.06
CA CYS A 130 -2.83 -4.39 -15.89
C CYS A 130 -3.14 -5.54 -16.85
N ALA A 131 -2.62 -5.43 -18.07
CA ALA A 131 -2.84 -6.40 -19.14
C ALA A 131 -2.14 -7.74 -18.88
N ASP A 132 -1.02 -7.72 -18.14
CA ASP A 132 -0.27 -8.92 -17.79
C ASP A 132 0.48 -8.80 -16.45
N GLY A 133 0.95 -9.95 -15.94
CA GLY A 133 1.66 -10.03 -14.67
C GLY A 133 3.01 -9.32 -14.62
N ASN A 134 3.73 -9.19 -15.73
CA ASN A 134 4.99 -8.45 -15.77
C ASN A 134 4.75 -6.95 -15.63
N GLN A 135 3.70 -6.44 -16.28
CA GLN A 135 3.26 -5.05 -16.12
C GLN A 135 2.83 -4.79 -14.68
N ALA A 136 2.02 -5.69 -14.10
CA ALA A 136 1.61 -5.63 -12.69
C ALA A 136 2.82 -5.58 -11.74
N ALA A 137 3.78 -6.49 -11.93
CA ALA A 137 5.01 -6.57 -11.15
C ALA A 137 5.83 -5.28 -11.21
N ARG A 138 6.05 -4.74 -12.42
CA ARG A 138 6.79 -3.48 -12.63
C ARG A 138 6.08 -2.31 -11.97
N ARG A 139 4.76 -2.23 -12.12
CA ARG A 139 3.94 -1.18 -11.50
C ARG A 139 4.06 -1.22 -9.98
N LEU A 140 3.96 -2.40 -9.36
CA LEU A 140 4.11 -2.55 -7.91
C LEU A 140 5.51 -2.12 -7.44
N LEU A 141 6.56 -2.51 -8.18
CA LEU A 141 7.94 -2.16 -7.85
C LEU A 141 8.15 -0.64 -7.86
N ILE A 142 7.66 0.03 -8.91
CA ILE A 142 7.72 1.48 -9.02
C ILE A 142 6.95 2.14 -7.88
N GLN A 143 5.75 1.64 -7.55
CA GLN A 143 4.95 2.16 -6.44
C GLN A 143 5.68 2.06 -5.10
N ALA A 144 6.33 0.92 -4.82
CA ALA A 144 7.12 0.74 -3.60
C ALA A 144 8.33 1.68 -3.55
N GLN A 145 9.07 1.82 -4.65
CA GLN A 145 10.25 2.69 -4.75
C GLN A 145 9.90 4.18 -4.59
N GLN A 146 8.76 4.61 -5.13
CA GLN A 146 8.29 6.00 -5.05
C GLN A 146 7.53 6.31 -3.74
N SER A 147 7.20 5.28 -2.95
CA SER A 147 6.39 5.45 -1.74
C SER A 147 6.97 6.45 -0.70
N PRO A 148 8.30 6.61 -0.52
CA PRO A 148 8.82 7.60 0.45
C PRO A 148 8.52 9.05 0.04
N GLU A 149 8.67 9.37 -1.24
CA GLU A 149 8.35 10.70 -1.77
C GLU A 149 6.85 10.97 -1.69
N ARG A 150 6.04 9.99 -2.13
CA ARG A 150 4.57 10.04 -2.00
C ARG A 150 4.13 10.23 -0.56
N ALA A 151 4.75 9.53 0.40
CA ALA A 151 4.44 9.69 1.82
C ALA A 151 4.69 11.11 2.31
N THR A 152 5.79 11.74 1.87
CA THR A 152 6.08 13.13 2.21
C THR A 152 5.02 14.08 1.67
N GLU A 153 4.63 13.91 0.41
CA GLU A 153 3.60 14.72 -0.24
C GLU A 153 2.24 14.55 0.44
N ARG A 154 1.83 13.30 0.71
CA ARG A 154 0.56 12.98 1.35
C ARG A 154 0.48 13.55 2.78
N LEU A 155 1.58 13.53 3.54
CA LEU A 155 1.61 14.20 4.85
C LEU A 155 1.47 15.72 4.74
N ARG A 156 2.07 16.35 3.72
CA ARG A 156 1.88 17.78 3.46
C ARG A 156 0.40 18.08 3.17
N THR A 157 -0.25 17.28 2.33
CA THR A 157 -1.68 17.45 2.01
C THR A 157 -2.56 17.30 3.25
N ILE A 158 -2.29 16.31 4.11
CA ILE A 158 -3.08 16.10 5.33
C ILE A 158 -2.87 17.23 6.36
N PHE A 159 -1.62 17.63 6.61
CA PHE A 159 -1.29 18.48 7.76
C PHE A 159 -1.09 19.96 7.45
N LEU A 160 -0.76 20.31 6.20
CA LEU A 160 -0.31 21.66 5.83
C LEU A 160 -1.26 22.35 4.84
N GLU A 161 -2.02 21.60 4.05
CA GLU A 161 -2.94 22.18 3.08
C GLU A 161 -4.30 22.50 3.75
N PRO A 162 -4.81 23.73 3.64
CA PRO A 162 -6.09 24.09 4.24
C PRO A 162 -7.23 23.33 3.54
N TYR A 163 -7.95 22.50 4.29
CA TYR A 163 -9.16 21.86 3.80
C TYR A 163 -10.23 22.91 3.51
N THR A 164 -10.60 23.03 2.24
CA THR A 164 -11.76 23.83 1.82
C THR A 164 -12.83 22.86 1.33
N PRO A 165 -13.95 22.69 2.05
CA PRO A 165 -15.02 21.81 1.60
C PRO A 165 -15.60 22.33 0.28
N PRO A 166 -15.97 21.44 -0.67
CA PRO A 166 -16.62 21.87 -1.90
C PRO A 166 -17.93 22.59 -1.57
N THR A 167 -18.12 23.77 -2.15
CA THR A 167 -19.41 24.46 -2.17
C THR A 167 -20.38 23.63 -3.00
N SER A 168 -21.62 23.52 -2.54
CA SER A 168 -22.65 22.57 -2.99
C SER A 168 -23.19 22.78 -4.42
N GLU A 169 -22.42 23.40 -5.33
CA GLU A 169 -22.88 23.75 -6.68
C GLU A 169 -22.24 22.94 -7.82
N ASP A 170 -21.24 22.08 -7.54
CA ASP A 170 -20.49 21.37 -8.59
C ASP A 170 -20.80 19.86 -8.71
N THR A 171 -22.07 19.47 -8.68
CA THR A 171 -22.45 18.09 -9.06
C THR A 171 -23.39 18.10 -10.25
N ASN A 172 -22.83 18.24 -11.45
CA ASN A 172 -23.45 17.68 -12.65
C ASN A 172 -22.78 16.33 -12.93
N ASP A 173 -23.56 15.28 -12.73
CA ASP A 173 -23.20 13.88 -12.90
C ASP A 173 -23.40 13.51 -14.38
N ASP A 174 -22.39 13.78 -15.22
CA ASP A 174 -22.35 13.25 -16.59
C ASP A 174 -21.56 11.94 -16.60
N GLY A 175 -22.21 10.90 -17.15
CA GLY A 175 -21.86 9.50 -16.95
C GLY A 175 -20.42 9.13 -17.30
N PHE A 176 -19.80 8.42 -16.35
CA PHE A 176 -18.51 7.75 -16.47
C PHE A 176 -18.42 6.90 -17.74
N TYR A 177 -17.62 7.35 -18.71
CA TYR A 177 -17.28 6.60 -19.92
C TYR A 177 -15.90 5.96 -19.76
N ILE A 178 -15.82 4.63 -19.83
CA ILE A 178 -14.55 3.89 -19.82
C ILE A 178 -14.17 3.58 -21.27
N PRO A 179 -13.11 4.20 -21.83
CA PRO A 179 -12.67 3.88 -23.18
C PRO A 179 -11.85 2.57 -23.24
N ASP A 180 -11.73 2.04 -24.46
CA ASP A 180 -11.01 0.81 -24.77
C ASP A 180 -9.50 1.06 -24.83
N PHE A 181 -8.82 0.82 -23.70
CA PHE A 181 -7.39 1.11 -23.50
C PHE A 181 -6.45 0.30 -24.40
N ASP A 182 -6.92 -0.81 -24.99
CA ASP A 182 -6.11 -1.68 -25.86
C ASP A 182 -5.84 -1.06 -27.24
N ARG A 183 -6.51 0.05 -27.57
CA ARG A 183 -6.40 0.72 -28.88
C ARG A 183 -5.74 2.09 -28.84
N MET A 184 -5.41 2.59 -27.64
CA MET A 184 -4.75 3.88 -27.48
C MET A 184 -3.24 3.78 -27.69
N SER A 185 -2.68 4.77 -28.37
CA SER A 185 -1.25 5.04 -28.34
C SER A 185 -0.82 5.60 -26.99
N ASP A 186 0.46 5.50 -26.63
CA ASP A 186 0.98 6.07 -25.37
C ASP A 186 0.68 7.57 -25.24
N ALA A 187 0.68 8.32 -26.35
CA ALA A 187 0.33 9.75 -26.36
C ALA A 187 -1.15 9.98 -26.03
N GLU A 188 -2.06 9.18 -26.60
CA GLU A 188 -3.50 9.23 -26.32
C GLU A 188 -3.80 8.76 -24.89
N TYR A 189 -3.05 7.77 -24.39
CA TYR A 189 -3.09 7.37 -22.99
C TYR A 189 -2.71 8.56 -22.11
N PHE A 190 -1.54 9.16 -22.29
CA PHE A 190 -1.08 10.30 -21.49
C PHE A 190 -1.99 11.53 -21.63
N GLU A 191 -2.64 11.73 -22.77
CA GLU A 191 -3.60 12.80 -22.99
C GLU A 191 -4.97 12.52 -22.35
N PHE A 192 -5.46 11.28 -22.35
CA PHE A 192 -6.67 10.85 -21.65
C PHE A 192 -6.52 11.00 -20.12
N ILE A 193 -5.42 10.51 -19.54
CA ILE A 193 -5.14 10.79 -18.11
C ILE A 193 -4.93 12.28 -17.86
N ARG A 194 -4.42 13.06 -18.83
CA ARG A 194 -4.29 14.53 -18.70
C ARG A 194 -5.63 15.25 -18.69
N GLU A 195 -6.62 14.82 -19.47
CA GLU A 195 -7.99 15.35 -19.42
C GLU A 195 -8.69 15.02 -18.09
N ASP A 196 -8.48 13.81 -17.54
CA ASP A 196 -8.87 13.46 -16.15
C ASP A 196 -8.17 14.33 -15.09
N PHE A 197 -6.99 14.90 -15.40
CA PHE A 197 -6.30 15.88 -14.56
C PHE A 197 -6.77 17.33 -14.78
N GLU A 198 -7.40 17.66 -15.91
CA GLU A 198 -7.89 19.01 -16.24
C GLU A 198 -9.35 19.24 -15.78
N ASP A 199 -10.18 18.19 -15.72
CA ASP A 199 -11.49 18.21 -15.04
C ASP A 199 -11.41 17.88 -13.53
N ALA A 200 -10.20 17.69 -13.00
CA ALA A 200 -9.94 17.39 -11.58
C ALA A 200 -10.34 18.51 -10.61
N ASP A 201 -10.66 19.72 -11.09
CA ASP A 201 -11.19 20.78 -10.25
C ASP A 201 -12.64 20.51 -9.80
N ALA A 202 -13.42 19.72 -10.55
CA ALA A 202 -14.81 19.36 -10.22
C ALA A 202 -14.93 18.11 -9.32
N LEU A 203 -13.93 17.22 -9.34
CA LEU A 203 -13.87 16.02 -8.50
C LEU A 203 -12.71 16.13 -7.50
N ARG A 204 -12.75 17.15 -6.63
CA ARG A 204 -11.78 17.18 -5.51
C ARG A 204 -11.99 15.93 -4.64
N PRO A 205 -10.97 15.08 -4.51
CA PRO A 205 -11.09 13.88 -3.68
C PRO A 205 -11.44 14.29 -2.24
N PRO A 206 -12.19 13.45 -1.50
CA PRO A 206 -12.48 13.72 -0.10
C PRO A 206 -11.17 13.96 0.67
N PRO A 207 -11.21 14.73 1.77
CA PRO A 207 -10.01 15.03 2.54
C PRO A 207 -9.31 13.72 2.88
N GLU A 208 -8.04 13.65 2.48
CA GLU A 208 -7.25 12.47 2.72
C GLU A 208 -7.06 12.28 4.22
N LYS A 209 -7.21 11.04 4.69
CA LYS A 209 -7.11 10.69 6.11
C LYS A 209 -6.02 9.67 6.30
N LEU A 210 -5.33 9.75 7.44
CA LEU A 210 -4.30 8.76 7.80
C LEU A 210 -4.84 7.33 7.79
N GLU A 211 -6.10 7.11 8.17
CA GLU A 211 -6.74 5.79 8.10
C GLU A 211 -6.62 5.14 6.71
N ASN A 212 -6.75 5.94 5.65
CA ASN A 212 -6.70 5.52 4.26
C ASN A 212 -5.26 5.27 3.78
N LEU A 213 -4.25 5.78 4.49
CA LEU A 213 -2.84 5.50 4.18
C LEU A 213 -2.41 4.11 4.66
N GLY A 214 -3.28 3.37 5.35
CA GLY A 214 -3.05 2.00 5.77
C GLY A 214 -3.16 1.76 7.26
N PHE A 215 -3.34 2.81 8.09
CA PHE A 215 -3.48 2.63 9.54
C PHE A 215 -4.69 1.75 9.89
N ARG A 216 -5.80 1.85 9.13
CA ARG A 216 -6.98 1.02 9.35
C ARG A 216 -6.75 -0.47 9.03
N ALA A 217 -5.81 -0.80 8.15
CA ALA A 217 -5.50 -2.19 7.81
C ALA A 217 -4.93 -2.98 9.00
N PHE A 218 -4.41 -2.28 10.01
CA PHE A 218 -3.90 -2.84 11.26
C PHE A 218 -4.99 -2.93 12.37
N ASN A 219 -6.26 -2.63 12.04
CA ASN A 219 -7.42 -2.71 12.96
C ASN A 219 -8.17 -4.05 12.92
N SER A 220 -7.97 -4.86 11.89
CA SER A 220 -8.46 -6.22 11.92
C SER A 220 -7.58 -7.03 12.87
N PRO A 221 -8.14 -8.04 13.60
CA PRO A 221 -7.31 -9.02 14.27
C PRO A 221 -6.47 -9.71 13.19
N ALA A 222 -5.25 -9.21 13.00
CA ALA A 222 -4.24 -9.89 12.21
C ALA A 222 -3.98 -11.17 12.98
N HIS A 223 -4.60 -12.24 12.51
CA HIS A 223 -4.24 -13.57 12.89
C HIS A 223 -2.74 -13.69 12.60
N LEU A 224 -1.90 -13.62 13.62
CA LEU A 224 -0.52 -14.15 13.61
C LEU A 224 -0.59 -15.69 13.52
N ASP A 225 -1.54 -16.20 12.73
CA ASP A 225 -1.65 -17.59 12.40
C ASP A 225 -0.56 -17.87 11.38
N ASP A 226 0.22 -18.91 11.64
CA ASP A 226 1.18 -19.44 10.69
C ASP A 226 0.40 -19.82 9.41
N PHE A 227 0.61 -19.08 8.33
CA PHE A 227 0.15 -19.53 7.03
C PHE A 227 1.11 -20.63 6.57
N ASP A 228 0.75 -21.87 6.86
CA ASP A 228 1.44 -23.06 6.35
C ASP A 228 1.19 -23.17 4.83
N TYR A 229 2.11 -22.60 4.04
CA TYR A 229 2.21 -22.94 2.62
C TYR A 229 3.14 -24.15 2.47
N LYS A 230 2.64 -25.23 1.87
CA LYS A 230 3.50 -26.31 1.36
C LYS A 230 4.29 -25.75 0.17
N SER A 231 5.61 -25.88 0.26
CA SER A 231 6.60 -25.59 -0.79
C SER A 231 6.32 -26.34 -2.08
#